data_AF-A0A352CBI1-F1
#
_entry.id   AF-A0A352CBI1-F1
#
_cell.length_a   1.000
_cell.length_b   1.000
_cell.length_c   1.000
_cell.angle_alpha   90.00
_cell.angle_beta   90.00
_cell.angle_gamma   90.00
#
_symmetry.space_group_name_H-M   'P 1'
#
loop_
_entity.id
_entity.type
_entity.pdbx_description
1 polymer ?
#
loop_
_entity_poly.entity_id
_entity_poly.type
_entity_poly.pdbx_seq_one_letter_code
_entity_poly.pdbx_strand_id
1 'polypeptide(L)'
;MAAIEATQVWVTGGAAAAGLAAILWALRVTRGERRASSDWQARARRVETALSSSEAVFSSYPGVVIVWEPDAAADPTGGWGDPKLYGSPLALSSIFQFGDASDRQSPAARILDGLADLEARKIGGEDSTLRHELGPLRQAGMPFSLLILGRGGRFIEADGRVAGGAVVLWLMDSGIKGLEESNLR
;
A
#
# COMPACT_ATOMS: atom_id res chain seq x y z
N MET A 1 71.84 27.50 -29.74
CA MET A 1 70.76 28.13 -28.97
C MET A 1 69.38 27.92 -29.59
N ALA A 2 69.17 28.08 -30.91
CA ALA A 2 67.85 27.93 -31.56
C ALA A 2 67.16 26.55 -31.37
N ALA A 3 67.92 25.45 -31.25
CA ALA A 3 67.34 24.11 -31.06
C ALA A 3 66.72 23.89 -29.66
N ILE A 4 67.16 24.63 -28.65
CA ILE A 4 66.68 24.47 -27.26
C ILE A 4 65.32 25.17 -27.10
N GLU A 5 65.15 26.35 -27.69
CA GLU A 5 63.87 27.10 -27.68
C GLU A 5 62.76 26.34 -28.41
N ALA A 6 63.07 25.74 -29.56
CA ALA A 6 62.09 24.91 -30.28
C ALA A 6 61.59 23.75 -29.41
N THR A 7 62.49 23.08 -28.69
CA THR A 7 62.15 21.93 -27.83
C THR A 7 61.29 22.35 -26.63
N GLN A 8 61.52 23.52 -26.03
CA GLN A 8 60.68 24.04 -24.94
C GLN A 8 59.26 24.40 -25.38
N VAL A 9 59.09 24.94 -26.59
CA VAL A 9 57.75 25.27 -27.14
C VAL A 9 56.93 24.00 -27.37
N TRP A 10 57.56 22.93 -27.87
CA TRP A 10 56.89 21.63 -28.04
C TRP A 10 56.47 21.01 -26.72
N VAL A 11 57.34 21.04 -25.70
CA VAL A 11 57.04 20.48 -24.37
C VAL A 11 55.93 21.26 -23.66
N THR A 12 55.98 22.60 -23.73
CA THR A 12 54.97 23.46 -23.09
C THR A 12 53.61 23.34 -23.78
N GLY A 13 53.60 23.30 -25.13
CA GLY A 13 52.37 23.09 -25.90
C GLY A 13 51.74 21.73 -25.63
N GLY A 14 52.55 20.66 -25.53
CA GLY A 14 52.07 19.32 -25.20
C GLY A 14 51.45 19.23 -23.80
N ALA A 15 52.07 19.86 -22.80
CA ALA A 15 51.55 19.90 -21.44
C ALA A 15 50.20 20.65 -21.36
N ALA A 16 50.07 21.78 -22.07
CA ALA A 16 48.81 22.52 -22.12
C ALA A 16 47.69 21.72 -22.79
N ALA A 17 48.00 21.04 -23.91
CA ALA A 17 47.04 20.18 -24.61
C ALA A 17 46.58 18.99 -23.76
N ALA A 18 47.51 18.34 -23.04
CA ALA A 18 47.18 17.25 -22.12
C ALA A 18 46.28 17.72 -20.96
N GLY A 19 46.55 18.91 -20.40
CA GLY A 19 45.72 19.52 -19.37
C GLY A 19 44.29 19.78 -19.85
N LEU A 20 44.14 20.35 -21.05
CA LEU A 20 42.83 20.59 -21.66
C LEU A 20 42.08 19.27 -21.95
N ALA A 21 42.78 18.26 -22.45
CA ALA A 21 42.21 16.95 -22.69
C ALA A 21 41.73 16.28 -21.39
N ALA A 22 42.49 16.40 -20.30
CA ALA A 22 42.11 15.89 -18.98
C ALA A 22 40.86 16.59 -18.43
N ILE A 23 40.77 17.92 -18.56
CA ILE A 23 39.58 18.69 -18.15
C ILE A 23 38.34 18.26 -18.96
N LEU A 24 38.48 18.12 -20.28
CA LEU A 24 37.39 17.68 -21.14
C LEU A 24 36.95 16.25 -20.83
N TRP A 25 37.90 15.36 -20.52
CA TRP A 25 37.61 13.98 -20.12
C TRP A 25 36.90 13.93 -18.76
N ALA A 26 37.35 14.70 -17.78
CA ALA A 26 36.67 14.82 -16.49
C ALA A 26 35.22 15.29 -16.66
N LEU A 27 35.00 16.35 -17.47
CA LEU A 27 33.66 16.83 -17.78
C LEU A 27 32.79 15.78 -18.50
N ARG A 28 33.38 14.95 -19.36
CA ARG A 28 32.69 13.84 -20.05
C ARG A 28 32.23 12.77 -19.06
N VAL A 29 33.09 12.39 -18.11
CA VAL A 29 32.82 11.35 -17.10
C VAL A 29 31.78 11.83 -16.09
N THR A 30 31.92 13.05 -15.56
CA THR A 30 30.96 13.64 -14.60
C THR A 30 29.55 13.78 -15.21
N ARG A 31 29.43 14.00 -16.52
CA ARG A 31 28.12 14.02 -17.21
C ARG A 31 27.44 12.65 -17.26
N GLY A 32 28.19 11.54 -17.20
CA GLY A 32 27.64 10.19 -17.17
C GLY A 32 26.97 9.86 -15.83
N GLU A 33 27.65 10.17 -14.73
CA GLU A 33 27.13 9.94 -13.37
C GLU A 33 25.91 10.79 -13.05
N ARG A 34 25.88 12.04 -13.53
CA ARG A 34 24.72 12.93 -13.37
C ARG A 34 23.46 12.38 -14.05
N ARG A 35 23.59 11.71 -15.21
CA ARG A 35 22.46 11.08 -15.91
C ARG A 35 21.95 9.84 -15.17
N ALA A 36 22.85 9.01 -14.67
CA ALA A 36 22.46 7.86 -13.86
C ALA A 36 21.70 8.33 -12.59
N SER A 37 22.23 9.34 -11.90
CA SER A 37 21.57 9.92 -10.71
C SER A 37 20.21 10.54 -11.04
N SER A 38 20.08 11.28 -12.15
CA SER A 38 18.79 11.85 -12.57
C SER A 38 17.78 10.77 -12.94
N ASP A 39 18.21 9.70 -13.59
CA ASP A 39 17.33 8.59 -13.97
C ASP A 39 16.83 7.82 -12.74
N TRP A 40 17.69 7.59 -11.75
CA TRP A 40 17.30 7.01 -10.46
C TRP A 40 16.31 7.89 -9.72
N GLN A 41 16.57 9.21 -9.64
CA GLN A 41 15.63 10.16 -9.03
C GLN A 41 14.29 10.21 -9.77
N ALA A 42 14.30 10.15 -11.11
CA ALA A 42 13.08 10.12 -11.91
C ALA A 42 12.27 8.84 -11.70
N ARG A 43 12.93 7.68 -11.53
CA ARG A 43 12.27 6.42 -11.18
C ARG A 43 11.68 6.47 -9.76
N ALA A 44 12.44 6.97 -8.78
CA ALA A 44 11.97 7.11 -7.41
C ALA A 44 10.72 8.00 -7.33
N ARG A 45 10.75 9.19 -7.94
CA ARG A 45 9.60 10.11 -7.99
C ARG A 45 8.36 9.49 -8.63
N ARG A 46 8.53 8.68 -9.67
CA ARG A 46 7.40 7.99 -10.33
C ARG A 46 6.73 6.97 -9.40
N VAL A 47 7.52 6.15 -8.71
CA VAL A 47 7.00 5.18 -7.74
C VAL A 47 6.32 5.90 -6.58
N GLU A 48 6.93 6.95 -6.07
CA GLU A 48 6.37 7.77 -4.99
C GLU A 48 5.05 8.42 -5.40
N THR A 49 4.98 9.00 -6.61
CA THR A 49 3.73 9.58 -7.15
C THR A 49 2.63 8.53 -7.30
N ALA A 50 2.97 7.32 -7.76
CA ALA A 50 2.01 6.23 -7.87
C ALA A 50 1.51 5.74 -6.50
N LEU A 51 2.40 5.69 -5.50
CA LEU A 51 2.04 5.35 -4.13
C LEU A 51 1.13 6.42 -3.52
N SER A 52 1.50 7.70 -3.60
CA SER A 52 0.68 8.81 -3.09
C SER A 52 -0.68 8.87 -3.80
N SER A 53 -0.73 8.60 -5.11
CA SER A 53 -2.00 8.51 -5.83
C SER A 53 -2.87 7.36 -5.33
N SER A 54 -2.26 6.19 -5.05
CA SER A 54 -2.99 5.05 -4.49
C SER A 54 -3.47 5.35 -3.07
N GLU A 55 -2.62 5.94 -2.24
CA GLU A 55 -2.95 6.36 -0.88
C GLU A 55 -4.07 7.41 -0.85
N ALA A 56 -4.07 8.37 -1.77
CA ALA A 56 -5.14 9.35 -1.93
C ALA A 56 -6.48 8.70 -2.32
N VAL A 57 -6.46 7.67 -3.17
CA VAL A 57 -7.67 6.91 -3.52
C VAL A 57 -8.17 6.12 -2.32
N PHE A 58 -7.30 5.40 -1.60
CA PHE A 58 -7.70 4.65 -0.40
C PHE A 58 -8.13 5.55 0.76
N SER A 59 -7.55 6.76 0.89
CA SER A 59 -7.96 7.71 1.93
C SER A 59 -9.33 8.33 1.67
N SER A 60 -9.75 8.43 0.40
CA SER A 60 -11.10 8.85 0.03
C SER A 60 -12.17 7.76 0.25
N TYR A 61 -11.76 6.51 0.51
CA TYR A 61 -12.70 5.47 0.88
C TYR A 61 -13.00 5.54 2.39
N PRO A 62 -14.28 5.64 2.81
CA PRO A 62 -14.66 5.82 4.22
C PRO A 62 -14.52 4.54 5.07
N GLY A 63 -13.80 3.53 4.58
CA GLY A 63 -13.68 2.21 5.20
C GLY A 63 -12.25 1.68 5.23
N VAL A 64 -12.13 0.46 5.74
CA VAL A 64 -10.89 -0.31 5.81
C VAL A 64 -10.97 -1.46 4.81
N VAL A 65 -9.85 -1.77 4.19
CA VAL A 65 -9.70 -2.86 3.22
C VAL A 65 -8.67 -3.84 3.75
N ILE A 66 -9.06 -5.11 3.84
CA ILE A 66 -8.22 -6.22 4.25
C ILE A 66 -7.98 -7.10 3.02
N VAL A 67 -6.71 -7.39 2.71
CA VAL A 67 -6.31 -8.11 1.50
C VAL A 67 -5.46 -9.33 1.86
N TRP A 68 -5.85 -10.49 1.36
CA TRP A 68 -5.03 -11.70 1.36
C TRP A 68 -4.42 -11.91 -0.02
N GLU A 69 -3.10 -12.04 -0.07
CA GLU A 69 -2.39 -12.41 -1.28
C GLU A 69 -2.72 -13.86 -1.71
N PRO A 70 -2.59 -14.20 -3.00
CA PRO A 70 -3.05 -15.49 -3.55
C PRO A 70 -2.50 -16.71 -2.80
N ASP A 71 -1.24 -16.65 -2.37
CA ASP A 71 -0.58 -17.77 -1.66
C ASP A 71 -0.99 -17.86 -0.18
N ALA A 72 -1.43 -16.75 0.43
CA ALA A 72 -1.85 -16.67 1.83
C ALA A 72 -3.35 -16.93 2.02
N ALA A 73 -4.16 -16.82 0.96
CA ALA A 73 -5.58 -17.09 0.99
C ALA A 73 -5.89 -18.58 1.25
N ALA A 74 -5.00 -19.48 0.84
CA ALA A 74 -5.24 -20.92 0.72
C ALA A 74 -5.11 -21.76 1.99
N ASP A 75 -4.62 -21.23 3.12
CA ASP A 75 -4.61 -21.94 4.41
C ASP A 75 -5.75 -21.46 5.35
N PRO A 76 -6.91 -22.13 5.33
CA PRO A 76 -8.01 -21.86 6.24
C PRO A 76 -7.86 -22.53 7.62
N THR A 77 -6.85 -23.37 7.84
CA THR A 77 -6.68 -24.15 9.08
C THR A 77 -5.83 -23.44 10.13
N GLY A 78 -4.95 -22.51 9.74
CA GLY A 78 -4.03 -21.77 10.62
C GLY A 78 -4.54 -20.44 11.19
N GLY A 79 -5.83 -20.11 11.05
CA GLY A 79 -6.40 -18.82 11.46
C GLY A 79 -6.61 -17.86 10.29
N TRP A 80 -6.35 -16.56 10.48
CA TRP A 80 -6.54 -15.56 9.42
C TRP A 80 -5.38 -15.48 8.42
N GLY A 81 -4.26 -16.16 8.65
CA GLY A 81 -3.03 -15.95 7.88
C GLY A 81 -2.40 -14.57 8.17
N ASP A 82 -1.77 -13.98 7.16
CA ASP A 82 -1.15 -12.63 7.25
C ASP A 82 -1.77 -11.63 6.25
N PRO A 83 -3.02 -11.18 6.49
CA PRO A 83 -3.64 -10.22 5.61
C PRO A 83 -3.06 -8.81 5.77
N LYS A 84 -2.94 -8.10 4.65
CA LYS A 84 -2.54 -6.70 4.61
C LYS A 84 -3.72 -5.79 4.89
N LEU A 85 -3.49 -4.74 5.68
CA LEU A 85 -4.49 -3.77 6.11
C LEU A 85 -4.26 -2.44 5.39
N TYR A 86 -5.30 -1.92 4.75
CA TYR A 86 -5.32 -0.62 4.08
C TYR A 86 -6.54 0.20 4.54
N GLY A 87 -6.46 1.52 4.49
CA GLY A 87 -7.57 2.40 4.84
C GLY A 87 -7.08 3.75 5.33
N SER A 88 -7.99 4.71 5.46
CA SER A 88 -7.66 6.01 6.04
C SER A 88 -7.35 5.87 7.54
N PRO A 89 -6.48 6.73 8.11
CA PRO A 89 -6.20 6.72 9.56
C PRO A 89 -7.47 6.80 10.43
N LEU A 90 -8.49 7.54 9.95
CA LEU A 90 -9.77 7.70 10.62
C LEU A 90 -10.58 6.39 10.60
N ALA A 91 -10.69 5.73 9.45
CA ALA A 91 -11.38 4.44 9.33
C ALA A 91 -10.66 3.33 10.13
N LEU A 92 -9.33 3.33 10.16
CA LEU A 92 -8.58 2.40 10.99
C LEU A 92 -8.88 2.62 12.47
N SER A 93 -8.88 3.88 12.94
CA SER A 93 -9.19 4.20 14.34
C SER A 93 -10.61 3.82 14.75
N SER A 94 -11.58 3.90 13.84
CA SER A 94 -12.96 3.54 14.13
C SER A 94 -13.11 2.03 14.28
N ILE A 95 -12.42 1.25 13.43
CA ILE A 95 -12.44 -0.21 13.46
C ILE A 95 -11.61 -0.77 14.62
N PHE A 96 -10.47 -0.17 14.97
CA PHE A 96 -9.67 -0.60 16.13
C PHE A 96 -10.44 -0.53 17.45
N GLN A 97 -11.42 0.37 17.58
CA GLN A 97 -12.31 0.41 18.75
C GLN A 97 -13.20 -0.83 18.89
N PHE A 98 -13.36 -1.61 17.81
CA PHE A 98 -14.08 -2.88 17.81
C PHE A 98 -13.16 -4.11 17.93
N GLY A 99 -11.85 -3.94 17.71
CA GLY A 99 -10.88 -5.02 17.87
C GLY A 99 -10.65 -5.33 19.35
N ASP A 100 -10.92 -6.56 19.77
CA ASP A 100 -10.64 -7.01 21.13
C ASP A 100 -9.13 -7.09 21.40
N ALA A 101 -8.74 -7.21 22.66
CA ALA A 101 -7.36 -7.36 23.13
C ALA A 101 -6.78 -8.74 22.74
N SER A 102 -6.67 -9.01 21.45
CA SER A 102 -6.05 -10.22 20.91
C SER A 102 -4.53 -10.09 20.92
N ASP A 103 -3.84 -11.12 21.43
CA ASP A 103 -2.36 -11.18 21.58
C ASP A 103 -1.61 -11.42 20.24
N ARG A 104 -2.30 -11.29 19.10
CA ARG A 104 -1.69 -11.45 17.77
C ARG A 104 -0.92 -10.21 17.35
N GLN A 105 0.23 -10.41 16.72
CA GLN A 105 1.08 -9.32 16.23
C GLN A 105 0.47 -8.55 15.05
N SER A 106 -0.32 -9.19 14.16
CA SER A 106 -0.84 -8.51 12.98
C SER A 106 -2.13 -7.72 13.30
N PRO A 107 -2.18 -6.41 13.02
CA PRO A 107 -3.35 -5.58 13.35
C PRO A 107 -4.64 -6.02 12.64
N ALA A 108 -4.51 -6.50 11.39
CA ALA A 108 -5.63 -7.04 10.62
C ALA A 108 -6.26 -8.28 11.30
N ALA A 109 -5.43 -9.21 11.79
CA ALA A 109 -5.92 -10.42 12.44
C ALA A 109 -6.66 -10.11 13.75
N ARG A 110 -6.23 -9.09 14.49
CA ARG A 110 -6.90 -8.63 15.72
C ARG A 110 -8.29 -8.06 15.44
N ILE A 111 -8.44 -7.26 14.38
CA ILE A 111 -9.73 -6.74 13.93
C ILE A 111 -10.64 -7.89 13.54
N LEU A 112 -10.14 -8.83 12.73
CA LEU A 112 -10.91 -9.98 12.30
C LEU A 112 -11.35 -10.84 13.47
N ASP A 113 -10.50 -11.10 14.47
CA ASP A 113 -10.92 -11.81 15.69
C ASP A 113 -12.06 -11.11 16.43
N GLY A 114 -11.98 -9.78 16.57
CA GLY A 114 -13.03 -9.01 17.24
C GLY A 114 -14.37 -9.00 16.50
N LEU A 115 -14.36 -9.13 15.17
CA LEU A 115 -15.57 -9.06 14.33
C LEU A 115 -16.10 -10.43 13.90
N ALA A 116 -15.25 -11.45 13.88
CA ALA A 116 -15.51 -12.73 13.23
C ALA A 116 -16.76 -13.46 13.75
N ASP A 117 -16.99 -13.38 15.05
CA ASP A 117 -18.02 -14.15 15.75
C ASP A 117 -19.21 -13.27 16.19
N LEU A 118 -19.22 -12.00 15.76
CA LEU A 118 -20.36 -11.12 15.97
C LEU A 118 -21.54 -11.54 15.09
N GLU A 119 -22.75 -11.33 15.60
CA GLU A 119 -23.98 -11.57 14.87
C GLU A 119 -24.02 -10.66 13.63
N ALA A 120 -24.30 -11.25 12.47
CA ALA A 120 -24.40 -10.53 11.22
C ALA A 120 -25.61 -10.96 10.41
N ARG A 121 -26.17 -10.01 9.68
CA ARG A 121 -27.33 -10.22 8.80
C ARG A 121 -26.89 -10.10 7.34
N LYS A 122 -27.15 -11.12 6.53
CA LYS A 122 -26.95 -11.04 5.07
C LYS A 122 -28.00 -10.14 4.43
N ILE A 123 -27.74 -9.66 3.21
CA ILE A 123 -28.73 -8.94 2.38
C ILE A 123 -30.04 -9.74 2.23
N GLY A 124 -29.96 -11.08 2.19
CA GLY A 124 -31.14 -11.96 2.10
C GLY A 124 -31.93 -12.14 3.40
N GLY A 125 -31.53 -11.51 4.50
CA GLY A 125 -32.19 -11.62 5.81
C GLY A 125 -31.77 -12.82 6.66
N GLU A 126 -30.92 -13.70 6.12
CA GLU A 126 -30.34 -14.84 6.86
C GLU A 126 -29.30 -14.36 7.88
N ASP A 127 -29.31 -14.98 9.06
CA ASP A 127 -28.30 -14.77 10.10
C ASP A 127 -27.03 -15.56 9.80
N SER A 128 -25.87 -14.93 9.97
CA SER A 128 -24.56 -15.53 9.76
C SER A 128 -23.50 -14.81 10.60
N THR A 129 -22.23 -15.15 10.40
CA THR A 129 -21.08 -14.49 11.01
C THR A 129 -20.00 -14.24 9.96
N LEU A 130 -19.13 -13.26 10.21
CA LEU A 130 -18.02 -12.97 9.31
C LEU A 130 -17.09 -14.19 9.17
N ARG A 131 -16.88 -14.97 10.24
CA ARG A 131 -16.09 -16.21 10.20
C ARG A 131 -16.67 -17.23 9.22
N HIS A 132 -17.99 -17.40 9.24
CA HIS A 132 -18.66 -18.39 8.41
C HIS A 132 -18.53 -18.06 6.92
N GLU A 133 -18.71 -16.79 6.54
CA GLU A 133 -18.68 -16.36 5.13
C GLU A 133 -17.25 -16.20 4.58
N LEU A 134 -16.25 -15.91 5.43
CA LEU A 134 -14.86 -15.79 4.99
C LEU A 134 -14.26 -17.12 4.49
N GLY A 135 -14.73 -18.27 5.01
CA GLY A 135 -14.26 -19.59 4.57
C GLY A 135 -14.55 -19.84 3.07
N PRO A 136 -15.82 -19.83 2.64
CA PRO A 136 -16.21 -19.96 1.23
C PRO A 136 -15.59 -18.89 0.33
N LEU A 137 -15.45 -17.66 0.82
CA LEU A 137 -14.75 -16.61 0.07
C LEU A 137 -13.29 -16.98 -0.20
N ARG A 138 -12.55 -17.42 0.82
CA ARG A 138 -11.12 -17.76 0.69
C ARG A 138 -10.86 -19.03 -0.11
N GLN A 139 -11.77 -20.01 -0.04
CA GLN A 139 -11.58 -21.31 -0.70
C GLN A 139 -12.13 -21.35 -2.13
N ALA A 140 -13.31 -20.76 -2.35
CA ALA A 140 -14.05 -20.87 -3.61
C ALA A 140 -14.30 -19.51 -4.29
N GLY A 141 -13.85 -18.41 -3.68
CA GLY A 141 -14.09 -17.07 -4.19
C GLY A 141 -15.55 -16.63 -4.14
N MET A 142 -16.37 -17.24 -3.29
CA MET A 142 -17.79 -16.90 -3.15
C MET A 142 -17.94 -15.51 -2.52
N PRO A 143 -18.48 -14.52 -3.26
CA PRO A 143 -18.64 -13.18 -2.72
C PRO A 143 -19.76 -13.15 -1.68
N PHE A 144 -19.62 -12.27 -0.68
CA PHE A 144 -20.66 -12.03 0.31
C PHE A 144 -20.78 -10.54 0.63
N SER A 145 -21.94 -10.17 1.16
CA SER A 145 -22.16 -8.87 1.80
C SER A 145 -23.05 -9.08 3.02
N LEU A 146 -22.62 -8.56 4.16
CA LEU A 146 -23.28 -8.73 5.45
C LEU A 146 -23.16 -7.47 6.30
N LEU A 147 -24.14 -7.29 7.18
CA LEU A 147 -24.18 -6.23 8.18
C LEU A 147 -23.89 -6.83 9.55
N ILE A 148 -22.72 -6.54 10.11
CA ILE A 148 -22.29 -6.98 11.44
C ILE A 148 -22.89 -6.05 12.48
N LEU A 149 -23.54 -6.62 13.49
CA LEU A 149 -24.06 -5.88 14.62
C LEU A 149 -22.94 -5.71 15.67
N GLY A 150 -22.42 -4.48 15.75
CA GLY A 150 -21.40 -4.10 16.71
C GLY A 150 -21.96 -3.77 18.08
N ARG A 151 -21.07 -3.65 19.08
CA ARG A 151 -21.45 -3.23 20.43
C ARG A 151 -21.93 -1.76 20.41
N GLY A 152 -22.97 -1.44 21.18
CA GLY A 152 -23.49 -0.07 21.30
C GLY A 152 -24.37 0.39 20.13
N GLY A 153 -24.95 -0.54 19.34
CA GLY A 153 -25.90 -0.20 18.28
C GLY A 153 -25.27 0.36 17.00
N ARG A 154 -23.94 0.26 16.86
CA ARG A 154 -23.23 0.56 15.62
C ARG A 154 -23.29 -0.66 14.70
N PHE A 155 -23.39 -0.41 13.40
CA PHE A 155 -23.37 -1.48 12.40
C PHE A 155 -22.14 -1.34 11.51
N ILE A 156 -21.53 -2.47 11.19
CA ILE A 156 -20.39 -2.54 10.28
C ILE A 156 -20.84 -3.29 9.04
N GLU A 157 -20.79 -2.64 7.89
CA GLU A 157 -20.97 -3.28 6.61
C GLU A 157 -19.69 -3.99 6.21
N ALA A 158 -19.79 -5.27 5.86
CA ALA A 158 -18.68 -6.08 5.38
C ALA A 158 -19.02 -6.67 4.02
N ASP A 159 -18.21 -6.36 3.00
CA ASP A 159 -18.32 -6.93 1.65
C ASP A 159 -17.02 -7.69 1.33
N GLY A 160 -17.14 -8.91 0.84
CA GLY A 160 -16.00 -9.78 0.53
C GLY A 160 -16.03 -10.23 -0.93
N ARG A 161 -14.94 -10.05 -1.67
CA ARG A 161 -14.79 -10.47 -3.08
C ARG A 161 -13.37 -10.90 -3.41
N VAL A 162 -13.19 -11.56 -4.55
CA VAL A 162 -11.88 -11.89 -5.11
C VAL A 162 -11.55 -10.91 -6.23
N ALA A 163 -10.33 -10.38 -6.23
CA ALA A 163 -9.80 -9.49 -7.25
C ALA A 163 -8.38 -9.92 -7.66
N GLY A 164 -8.19 -10.30 -8.92
CA GLY A 164 -6.86 -10.66 -9.43
C GLY A 164 -6.18 -11.84 -8.72
N GLY A 165 -6.97 -12.77 -8.15
CA GLY A 165 -6.47 -13.90 -7.36
C GLY A 165 -6.25 -13.58 -5.88
N ALA A 166 -6.34 -12.31 -5.48
CA ALA A 166 -6.34 -11.91 -4.07
C ALA A 166 -7.76 -11.90 -3.50
N VAL A 167 -7.90 -12.23 -2.23
CA VAL A 167 -9.17 -12.08 -1.50
C VAL A 167 -9.18 -10.70 -0.86
N VAL A 168 -10.28 -9.97 -1.03
CA VAL A 168 -10.44 -8.60 -0.54
C VAL A 168 -11.71 -8.53 0.30
N LEU A 169 -11.58 -7.95 1.49
CA LEU A 169 -12.67 -7.66 2.41
C LEU A 169 -12.70 -6.15 2.68
N TRP A 170 -13.84 -5.53 2.41
CA TRP A 170 -14.11 -4.15 2.77
C TRP A 170 -14.94 -4.11 4.06
N LEU A 171 -14.55 -3.25 4.99
CA LEU A 171 -15.25 -2.99 6.24
C LEU A 171 -15.58 -1.50 6.34
N MET A 172 -16.84 -1.16 6.55
CA MET A 172 -17.30 0.22 6.69
C MET A 172 -18.19 0.37 7.92
N ASP A 173 -17.97 1.40 8.73
CA ASP A 173 -18.90 1.75 9.81
C ASP A 173 -20.05 2.58 9.26
N SER A 174 -21.26 2.04 9.29
CA SER A 174 -22.45 2.70 8.76
C SER A 174 -22.86 3.92 9.60
N GLY A 175 -22.35 4.06 10.83
CA GLY A 175 -22.59 5.23 11.69
C GLY A 175 -21.88 6.50 11.21
N ILE A 176 -20.76 6.37 10.48
CA ILE A 176 -19.98 7.51 9.97
C ILE A 176 -20.64 8.12 8.72
N LYS A 177 -21.28 7.28 7.89
CA LYS A 177 -22.00 7.72 6.68
C LYS A 177 -23.14 8.72 6.99
N GLY A 178 -23.83 8.54 8.13
CA GLY A 178 -24.90 9.45 8.56
C GLY A 178 -24.42 10.82 9.07
N LEU A 179 -23.17 10.91 9.57
CA LEU A 179 -22.58 12.16 10.06
C LEU A 179 -22.01 13.03 8.93
N GLU A 180 -21.53 12.43 7.84
CA GLU A 180 -21.07 13.17 6.65
C GLU A 180 -22.24 13.73 5.83
N GLU A 181 -23.34 12.97 5.66
CA GLU A 181 -24.56 13.46 5.01
C GLU A 181 -25.25 14.60 5.79
N SER A 182 -25.10 14.62 7.12
CA SER A 182 -25.60 15.70 7.98
C SER A 182 -24.73 16.96 7.94
N ASN A 183 -23.44 16.87 7.63
CA ASN A 183 -22.56 18.03 7.47
C ASN A 183 -22.64 18.66 6.07
N LEU A 184 -23.28 17.97 5.13
CA LEU A 184 -23.50 18.42 3.75
C LEU A 184 -24.92 18.96 3.50
N ARG A 185 -25.73 19.14 4.56
CA ARG A 185 -27.07 19.74 4.51
C ARG A 185 -27.15 21.03 5.30
#